data_AF-A0A328CD97-F1
#
_entry.id   AF-A0A328CD97-F1
#
_cell.length_a   1.000
_cell.length_b   1.000
_cell.length_c   1.000
_cell.angle_alpha   90.00
_cell.angle_beta   90.00
_cell.angle_gamma   90.00
#
_symmetry.space_group_name_H-M   'P 1'
#
loop_
_entity.id
_entity.type
_entity.pdbx_description
1 polymer ?
#
loop_
_entity_poly.entity_id
_entity_poly.type
_entity_poly.pdbx_seq_one_letter_code
_entity_poly.pdbx_strand_id
1 'polypeptide(L)'
;MLTLGAVACSDDPKGGPDEGDTSLPDSGGPDDSGDPGDTNDGGPDTNDGGGEVPDGGDGGDTPDGGDEPTNPTEPVEDPDLFACAGEYQLICDEVCTSPKVDPDNCGGCGNVCGENEACSGGFCMQECRPGENICDRACVDFQTDNNHCGGCGIACGEGEGCVESACVPALTFEEPDFCAGGGPPIRFDEVDGDLCAGDVAEETFRWAMCSCSDSRFTAGLTTDAFDSREGPYLPGSLGGSVGSNGDFNTNSFVDVGGSVWLGPNGSMGFNAAQNTIRGELHVGGPNASSSALTTVNESAFIAHSIGGSIAIDKRLTIPQSGIIGGGVSYNDLVRAPVSVPDPCGCTEDERVPVEALVAQRSTFNDNDVIGLQPNALMGSNYNRLELPCGQYYLDGISVGGELVIYATGRTALFIGGDVDAGRLVIKAAPDAELDVFIDGAINASGMELGSANYPANTRFYISGERLQITSDVLVGGFIYAYPGRIQIVDNVEIFGGLFANEIQITAPVAIHYDRQVLRSGDVCEIPVVDPDPDPDPADPDPDAGDTGTPGDVDPQPDADTDPEPEPVCSSLDDACSESSDCCAPLTCEQGFCGAAVCNNVGESCVYSSDCCSGLCARNSGGGVCIVP
;
A
#
# COMPACT_ATOMS: atom_id res chain seq x y z
N MET A 1 43.48 -41.24 14.03
CA MET A 1 44.82 -41.30 13.38
C MET A 1 44.94 -40.04 12.55
N LEU A 2 46.10 -39.36 12.58
CA LEU A 2 46.33 -37.99 12.12
C LEU A 2 45.50 -36.94 12.91
N THR A 3 45.97 -35.75 13.38
CA THR A 3 47.04 -34.77 13.05
C THR A 3 46.72 -33.87 11.87
N LEU A 4 46.92 -32.54 11.88
CA LEU A 4 47.39 -31.51 12.85
C LEU A 4 46.83 -30.15 12.32
N GLY A 5 46.80 -28.99 13.01
CA GLY A 5 47.48 -28.47 14.20
C GLY A 5 47.05 -27.00 14.41
N ALA A 6 47.71 -26.24 15.31
CA ALA A 6 47.28 -24.88 15.68
C ALA A 6 48.46 -23.96 16.08
N VAL A 7 48.30 -22.65 15.85
CA VAL A 7 49.15 -21.52 16.30
C VAL A 7 48.20 -20.32 16.47
N ALA A 8 47.72 -19.98 17.67
CA ALA A 8 48.38 -19.33 18.83
C ALA A 8 48.35 -17.79 18.75
N CYS A 9 47.49 -17.18 19.58
CA CYS A 9 47.50 -15.76 19.95
C CYS A 9 48.34 -15.56 21.23
N SER A 10 48.69 -14.31 21.57
CA SER A 10 49.48 -13.99 22.78
C SER A 10 49.10 -12.63 23.38
N ASP A 11 48.37 -12.69 24.49
CA ASP A 11 48.41 -11.86 25.71
C ASP A 11 48.73 -10.33 25.67
N ASP A 12 47.72 -9.58 26.12
CA ASP A 12 47.70 -8.33 26.94
C ASP A 12 48.72 -8.38 28.14
N PRO A 13 49.06 -7.35 28.99
CA PRO A 13 48.08 -6.35 29.49
C PRO A 13 48.47 -5.00 30.20
N LYS A 14 47.41 -4.19 30.46
CA LYS A 14 47.18 -3.12 31.51
C LYS A 14 47.91 -1.75 31.52
N GLY A 15 47.11 -0.70 31.79
CA GLY A 15 47.53 0.47 32.61
C GLY A 15 46.72 1.77 32.44
N GLY A 16 46.17 2.32 33.54
CA GLY A 16 45.67 3.71 33.70
C GLY A 16 46.04 4.22 35.12
N PRO A 17 45.44 5.28 35.71
CA PRO A 17 44.42 6.24 35.21
C PRO A 17 44.71 7.74 35.56
N ASP A 18 43.70 8.61 35.41
CA ASP A 18 43.39 9.89 36.11
C ASP A 18 44.20 11.21 35.91
N GLU A 19 43.45 12.32 36.08
CA GLU A 19 43.79 13.77 36.17
C GLU A 19 44.41 14.47 34.91
N GLY A 20 44.13 15.76 34.62
CA GLY A 20 43.35 16.78 35.35
C GLY A 20 43.08 18.08 34.54
N ASP A 21 42.56 19.12 35.23
CA ASP A 21 41.93 20.35 34.68
C ASP A 21 42.88 21.56 34.46
N THR A 22 42.36 22.63 33.81
CA THR A 22 42.86 24.02 33.61
C THR A 22 43.94 24.23 32.52
N SER A 23 43.81 25.15 31.56
CA SER A 23 43.69 26.61 31.78
C SER A 23 43.51 27.44 30.46
N LEU A 24 42.71 28.51 30.55
CA LEU A 24 42.64 29.71 29.66
C LEU A 24 43.79 30.72 30.01
N PRO A 25 44.07 31.86 29.30
CA PRO A 25 43.09 32.81 28.71
C PRO A 25 43.53 33.72 27.50
N ASP A 26 42.66 34.71 27.20
CA ASP A 26 42.88 36.02 26.52
C ASP A 26 43.26 36.05 25.02
N SER A 27 42.82 37.02 24.19
CA SER A 27 41.81 38.12 24.26
C SER A 27 41.57 38.67 22.82
N GLY A 28 40.67 39.59 22.46
CA GLY A 28 39.70 40.45 23.17
C GLY A 28 39.01 41.44 22.17
N GLY A 29 38.00 42.21 22.61
CA GLY A 29 37.33 43.28 21.83
C GLY A 29 37.70 44.70 22.30
N PRO A 30 36.88 45.77 22.07
CA PRO A 30 35.58 45.86 21.37
C PRO A 30 35.43 47.10 20.42
N ASP A 31 34.17 47.41 20.04
CA ASP A 31 33.65 48.68 19.44
C ASP A 31 34.16 49.08 18.02
N ASP A 32 33.52 49.96 17.21
CA ASP A 32 32.37 50.87 17.40
C ASP A 32 31.53 51.02 16.08
N SER A 33 30.54 51.92 16.09
CA SER A 33 29.42 52.15 15.16
C SER A 33 29.66 53.14 14.01
N GLY A 34 28.79 53.15 12.97
CA GLY A 34 28.74 54.25 11.98
C GLY A 34 28.01 54.04 10.63
N ASP A 35 26.76 54.51 10.54
CA ASP A 35 26.03 54.98 9.32
C ASP A 35 25.93 56.54 9.44
N PRO A 36 25.63 57.43 8.44
CA PRO A 36 24.90 57.22 7.17
C PRO A 36 25.35 58.02 5.90
N GLY A 37 24.65 57.82 4.76
CA GLY A 37 23.99 58.94 4.04
C GLY A 37 24.46 59.45 2.65
N ASP A 38 23.86 58.89 1.58
CA ASP A 38 23.01 59.59 0.57
C ASP A 38 23.55 60.65 -0.47
N THR A 39 22.69 60.97 -1.46
CA THR A 39 22.71 62.01 -2.55
C THR A 39 23.50 61.67 -3.83
N ASN A 40 23.10 62.03 -5.08
CA ASN A 40 21.88 62.59 -5.73
C ASN A 40 21.98 62.23 -7.27
N ASP A 41 21.09 62.49 -8.24
CA ASP A 41 19.87 63.33 -8.43
C ASP A 41 19.05 62.85 -9.69
N GLY A 42 17.85 63.43 -9.93
CA GLY A 42 17.42 63.80 -11.31
C GLY A 42 16.37 62.99 -12.11
N GLY A 43 15.15 63.53 -12.22
CA GLY A 43 14.22 63.40 -13.38
C GLY A 43 13.63 64.80 -13.67
N PRO A 44 12.40 64.97 -14.23
CA PRO A 44 11.61 64.18 -15.19
C PRO A 44 11.23 65.05 -16.44
N ASP A 45 10.27 64.63 -17.28
CA ASP A 45 9.49 65.56 -18.14
C ASP A 45 8.09 65.00 -18.48
N THR A 46 7.15 65.84 -18.94
CA THR A 46 5.70 65.52 -19.04
C THR A 46 5.09 65.76 -20.43
N ASN A 47 3.86 65.25 -20.67
CA ASN A 47 2.72 66.04 -21.21
C ASN A 47 1.39 65.27 -21.27
N ASP A 48 0.28 65.98 -21.06
CA ASP A 48 -1.11 65.53 -21.25
C ASP A 48 -1.60 65.72 -22.71
N GLY A 49 -2.72 65.09 -23.07
CA GLY A 49 -3.39 65.37 -24.35
C GLY A 49 -4.69 64.58 -24.63
N GLY A 50 -5.81 64.94 -24.00
CA GLY A 50 -7.14 64.41 -24.34
C GLY A 50 -8.03 65.42 -25.09
N GLY A 51 -9.00 64.95 -25.89
CA GLY A 51 -9.98 65.85 -26.55
C GLY A 51 -10.83 65.27 -27.69
N GLU A 52 -11.98 64.68 -27.34
CA GLU A 52 -13.31 64.76 -28.01
C GLU A 52 -13.55 64.28 -29.48
N VAL A 53 -14.42 63.25 -29.59
CA VAL A 53 -15.64 63.07 -30.43
C VAL A 53 -16.05 64.24 -31.39
N PRO A 54 -16.73 64.02 -32.57
CA PRO A 54 -17.91 63.12 -32.70
C PRO A 54 -18.30 62.46 -34.06
N ASP A 55 -19.11 61.40 -33.94
CA ASP A 55 -20.35 61.04 -34.67
C ASP A 55 -20.39 60.87 -36.23
N GLY A 56 -21.22 59.92 -36.69
CA GLY A 56 -21.54 59.63 -38.09
C GLY A 56 -21.45 58.14 -38.45
N GLY A 57 -22.58 57.50 -38.81
CA GLY A 57 -22.63 56.07 -39.13
C GLY A 57 -23.57 55.68 -40.29
N ASP A 58 -23.35 54.47 -40.81
CA ASP A 58 -24.17 53.61 -41.69
C ASP A 58 -23.34 52.30 -41.84
N GLY A 59 -23.86 51.09 -42.00
CA GLY A 59 -25.24 50.61 -42.11
C GLY A 59 -25.25 49.30 -42.92
N GLY A 60 -26.06 48.29 -42.55
CA GLY A 60 -26.27 47.09 -43.38
C GLY A 60 -26.30 45.73 -42.64
N ASP A 61 -27.50 45.14 -42.65
CA ASP A 61 -27.81 43.73 -42.94
C ASP A 61 -27.11 42.58 -42.18
N THR A 62 -27.89 41.97 -41.28
CA THR A 62 -27.78 40.58 -40.79
C THR A 62 -28.20 39.56 -41.88
N PRO A 63 -28.03 38.23 -41.68
CA PRO A 63 -27.46 37.53 -40.52
C PRO A 63 -26.24 36.67 -40.84
N ASP A 64 -25.55 36.21 -39.80
CA ASP A 64 -24.71 35.02 -39.90
C ASP A 64 -25.05 34.05 -38.76
N GLY A 65 -24.75 32.77 -38.99
CA GLY A 65 -24.99 31.69 -38.05
C GLY A 65 -24.08 30.53 -38.38
N GLY A 66 -23.03 30.35 -37.58
CA GLY A 66 -22.02 29.33 -37.77
C GLY A 66 -20.91 29.46 -36.74
N ASP A 67 -20.41 28.30 -36.32
CA ASP A 67 -19.05 28.03 -35.86
C ASP A 67 -18.50 28.92 -34.73
N GLU A 68 -18.81 28.53 -33.49
CA GLU A 68 -18.11 28.97 -32.29
C GLU A 68 -16.72 28.31 -32.21
N PRO A 69 -15.60 29.07 -32.19
CA PRO A 69 -14.25 28.53 -32.09
C PRO A 69 -13.81 28.42 -30.63
N THR A 70 -13.28 27.26 -30.25
CA THR A 70 -12.69 26.99 -28.93
C THR A 70 -11.51 27.91 -28.62
N ASN A 71 -11.46 28.45 -27.39
CA ASN A 71 -10.20 28.86 -26.75
C ASN A 71 -10.30 28.71 -25.21
N PRO A 72 -9.47 27.87 -24.56
CA PRO A 72 -9.54 27.65 -23.11
C PRO A 72 -8.62 28.62 -22.35
N THR A 73 -9.19 29.58 -21.62
CA THR A 73 -8.47 30.40 -20.63
C THR A 73 -9.41 30.93 -19.54
N GLU A 74 -9.66 30.13 -18.51
CA GLU A 74 -9.89 30.62 -17.14
C GLU A 74 -9.19 29.62 -16.19
N PRO A 75 -8.28 30.05 -15.30
CA PRO A 75 -7.70 29.16 -14.29
C PRO A 75 -8.69 28.97 -13.14
N VAL A 76 -8.75 27.76 -12.58
CA VAL A 76 -9.48 27.50 -11.33
C VAL A 76 -8.61 27.95 -10.16
N GLU A 77 -8.64 29.26 -9.85
CA GLU A 77 -8.04 29.79 -8.61
C GLU A 77 -9.01 29.58 -7.42
N ASP A 78 -9.08 28.33 -6.94
CA ASP A 78 -9.50 28.06 -5.56
C ASP A 78 -8.26 28.03 -4.65
N PRO A 79 -8.07 29.00 -3.73
CA PRO A 79 -6.89 29.07 -2.88
C PRO A 79 -6.96 28.17 -1.63
N ASP A 80 -8.13 27.62 -1.28
CA ASP A 80 -8.32 26.84 -0.04
C ASP A 80 -8.19 25.32 -0.28
N LEU A 81 -8.05 24.88 -1.54
CA LEU A 81 -7.88 23.47 -1.93
C LEU A 81 -6.42 23.07 -2.24
N PHE A 82 -5.48 23.61 -1.46
CA PHE A 82 -4.13 23.05 -1.38
C PHE A 82 -4.22 21.68 -0.69
N ALA A 83 -4.18 20.61 -1.49
CA ALA A 83 -4.11 19.22 -1.04
C ALA A 83 -2.98 18.51 -1.81
N CYS A 84 -2.21 17.66 -1.14
CA CYS A 84 -1.16 16.90 -1.81
C CYS A 84 -1.76 15.70 -2.53
N ALA A 85 -1.31 15.46 -3.76
CA ALA A 85 -1.93 14.48 -4.63
C ALA A 85 -1.63 13.01 -4.24
N GLY A 86 -0.45 12.72 -3.67
CA GLY A 86 -0.09 11.36 -3.25
C GLY A 86 -0.51 11.06 -1.81
N GLU A 87 -0.93 9.81 -1.53
CA GLU A 87 -1.26 9.28 -0.18
C GLU A 87 -0.13 9.46 0.87
N TYR A 88 1.06 9.80 0.39
CA TYR A 88 2.34 9.78 1.09
C TYR A 88 2.91 11.16 1.35
N GLN A 89 2.13 12.22 1.17
CA GLN A 89 2.58 13.61 1.26
C GLN A 89 1.74 14.43 2.25
N LEU A 90 2.42 15.26 3.04
CA LEU A 90 1.82 16.24 3.95
C LEU A 90 2.20 17.65 3.50
N ILE A 91 1.35 18.63 3.80
CA ILE A 91 1.65 20.05 3.58
C ILE A 91 2.49 20.55 4.75
N CYS A 92 3.79 20.69 4.51
CA CYS A 92 4.76 21.21 5.46
C CYS A 92 5.26 22.57 4.95
N ASP A 93 4.99 23.64 5.70
CA ASP A 93 5.32 25.03 5.33
C ASP A 93 4.92 25.41 3.88
N GLU A 94 3.66 25.14 3.53
CA GLU A 94 3.05 25.39 2.20
C GLU A 94 3.62 24.55 1.04
N VAL A 95 4.44 23.53 1.33
CA VAL A 95 5.02 22.60 0.34
C VAL A 95 4.51 21.17 0.59
N CYS A 96 4.19 20.45 -0.49
CA CYS A 96 3.91 19.02 -0.42
C CYS A 96 5.21 18.23 -0.26
N THR A 97 5.34 17.59 0.90
CA THR A 97 6.53 16.89 1.38
C THR A 97 6.17 15.47 1.73
N SER A 98 6.97 14.48 1.32
CA SER A 98 6.76 13.10 1.79
C SER A 98 7.41 12.86 3.16
N PRO A 99 6.64 12.77 4.26
CA PRO A 99 7.19 12.38 5.55
C PRO A 99 7.81 10.98 5.56
N LYS A 100 7.58 10.13 4.54
CA LYS A 100 8.20 8.79 4.48
C LYS A 100 9.71 8.84 4.23
N VAL A 101 10.23 9.89 3.59
CA VAL A 101 11.64 10.00 3.17
C VAL A 101 12.30 11.38 3.33
N ASP A 102 11.55 12.46 3.63
CA ASP A 102 12.15 13.76 3.93
C ASP A 102 12.80 13.76 5.35
N PRO A 103 14.13 13.94 5.46
CA PRO A 103 14.82 13.97 6.76
C PRO A 103 14.59 15.23 7.58
N ASP A 104 13.96 16.27 7.04
CA ASP A 104 13.58 17.47 7.80
C ASP A 104 12.09 17.47 8.23
N ASN A 105 11.30 16.51 7.74
CA ASN A 105 9.86 16.34 8.04
C ASN A 105 9.48 14.86 8.30
N CYS A 106 10.39 14.08 8.89
CA CYS A 106 10.31 12.62 8.91
C CYS A 106 9.19 12.11 9.84
N GLY A 107 8.19 11.43 9.28
CA GLY A 107 6.99 11.00 10.00
C GLY A 107 6.07 12.16 10.42
N GLY A 108 6.28 13.38 9.91
CA GLY A 108 5.44 14.55 10.18
C GLY A 108 6.19 15.88 10.07
N CYS A 109 5.48 16.95 9.74
CA CYS A 109 6.09 18.26 9.49
C CYS A 109 6.92 18.79 10.68
N GLY A 110 8.15 19.23 10.40
CA GLY A 110 9.12 19.72 11.38
C GLY A 110 9.84 18.64 12.20
N ASN A 111 9.60 17.35 11.95
CA ASN A 111 10.33 16.26 12.61
C ASN A 111 11.71 16.04 11.94
N VAL A 112 12.65 16.92 12.29
CA VAL A 112 14.02 16.90 11.75
C VAL A 112 14.85 15.75 12.35
N CYS A 113 15.34 14.84 11.50
CA CYS A 113 16.29 13.79 11.85
C CYS A 113 17.68 14.33 12.17
N GLY A 114 18.46 13.63 13.01
CA GLY A 114 19.82 14.02 13.35
C GLY A 114 20.76 14.12 12.15
N GLU A 115 21.91 14.80 12.34
CA GLU A 115 22.90 15.08 11.28
C GLU A 115 23.46 13.83 10.56
N ASN A 116 23.30 12.64 11.16
CA ASN A 116 23.79 11.35 10.65
C ASN A 116 22.66 10.30 10.59
N GLU A 117 21.39 10.74 10.63
CA GLU A 117 20.21 9.88 10.56
C GLU A 117 19.50 10.12 9.22
N ALA A 118 19.08 9.04 8.58
CA ALA A 118 18.26 9.10 7.37
C ALA A 118 16.78 8.94 7.72
N CYS A 119 15.89 9.57 6.94
CA CYS A 119 14.47 9.21 7.01
C CYS A 119 14.22 7.95 6.17
N SER A 120 13.56 6.97 6.76
CA SER A 120 13.20 5.72 6.09
C SER A 120 11.86 5.21 6.64
N GLY A 121 10.85 5.11 5.78
CA GLY A 121 9.48 4.80 6.17
C GLY A 121 8.87 5.80 7.17
N GLY A 122 9.39 7.03 7.24
CA GLY A 122 8.99 8.05 8.20
C GLY A 122 9.63 7.95 9.58
N PHE A 123 10.71 7.18 9.73
CA PHE A 123 11.50 7.12 10.95
C PHE A 123 12.95 7.54 10.71
N CYS A 124 13.49 8.35 11.63
CA CYS A 124 14.89 8.73 11.65
C CYS A 124 15.75 7.55 12.12
N MET A 125 16.55 6.99 11.21
CA MET A 125 17.35 5.78 11.46
C MET A 125 18.85 6.04 11.28
N GLN A 126 19.67 5.48 12.17
CA GLN A 126 21.14 5.56 12.12
C GLN A 126 21.78 4.50 11.21
N GLU A 127 20.99 3.50 10.79
CA GLU A 127 21.36 2.46 9.83
C GLU A 127 20.14 2.22 8.91
N CYS A 128 20.37 2.08 7.61
CA CYS A 128 19.33 1.69 6.64
C CYS A 128 19.11 0.17 6.64
N ARG A 129 18.15 -0.32 5.85
CA ARG A 129 17.89 -1.77 5.75
C ARG A 129 19.02 -2.48 5.00
N PRO A 130 19.24 -3.79 5.23
CA PRO A 130 20.29 -4.54 4.55
C PRO A 130 20.18 -4.47 3.02
N GLY A 131 21.13 -3.78 2.38
CA GLY A 131 21.15 -3.47 0.94
C GLY A 131 21.25 -1.96 0.68
N GLU A 132 20.52 -1.17 1.47
CA GLU A 132 20.53 0.29 1.44
C GLU A 132 21.74 0.88 2.20
N ASN A 133 22.08 2.13 1.88
CA ASN A 133 23.13 2.90 2.54
C ASN A 133 22.63 4.33 2.84
N ILE A 134 23.13 4.97 3.90
CA ILE A 134 22.83 6.39 4.17
C ILE A 134 23.65 7.26 3.22
N CYS A 135 22.97 8.07 2.41
CA CYS A 135 23.56 9.17 1.65
C CYS A 135 22.68 10.41 1.82
N ASP A 136 23.29 11.55 2.15
CA ASP A 136 22.60 12.86 2.20
C ASP A 136 21.30 12.88 3.02
N ARG A 137 21.24 12.04 4.07
CA ARG A 137 20.10 11.79 4.98
C ARG A 137 18.88 11.08 4.34
N ALA A 138 19.08 10.40 3.22
CA ALA A 138 18.17 9.39 2.67
C ALA A 138 18.79 7.98 2.74
N CYS A 139 17.94 6.94 2.70
CA CYS A 139 18.36 5.55 2.50
C CYS A 139 18.27 5.19 1.02
N VAL A 140 19.40 4.83 0.41
CA VAL A 140 19.53 4.62 -1.04
C VAL A 140 20.14 3.26 -1.39
N ASP A 141 19.67 2.65 -2.46
CA ASP A 141 20.16 1.37 -2.97
C ASP A 141 21.23 1.58 -4.04
N PHE A 142 22.49 1.30 -3.71
CA PHE A 142 23.62 1.42 -4.65
C PHE A 142 23.53 0.47 -5.86
N GLN A 143 22.61 -0.48 -5.91
CA GLN A 143 22.38 -1.34 -7.06
C GLN A 143 21.39 -0.75 -8.07
N THR A 144 20.39 0.03 -7.61
CA THR A 144 19.26 0.49 -8.46
C THR A 144 18.91 1.98 -8.34
N ASP A 145 19.63 2.78 -7.56
CA ASP A 145 19.44 4.24 -7.48
C ASP A 145 20.25 4.99 -8.56
N ASN A 146 19.58 5.79 -9.41
CA ASN A 146 20.22 6.55 -10.49
C ASN A 146 21.12 7.68 -10.01
N ASN A 147 20.92 8.22 -8.82
CA ASN A 147 21.69 9.33 -8.24
C ASN A 147 22.84 8.84 -7.34
N HIS A 148 22.77 7.60 -6.88
CA HIS A 148 23.73 6.99 -5.94
C HIS A 148 24.33 5.67 -6.45
N CYS A 149 24.50 5.52 -7.77
CA CYS A 149 24.83 4.26 -8.41
C CYS A 149 26.25 3.76 -8.06
N GLY A 150 26.34 2.69 -7.27
CA GLY A 150 27.61 2.20 -6.71
C GLY A 150 28.25 3.08 -5.63
N GLY A 151 27.56 4.14 -5.16
CA GLY A 151 28.04 5.01 -4.09
C GLY A 151 27.36 6.39 -4.05
N CYS A 152 27.39 7.05 -2.89
CA CYS A 152 26.73 8.36 -2.70
C CYS A 152 27.12 9.41 -3.76
N GLY A 153 26.13 10.02 -4.41
CA GLY A 153 26.34 11.10 -5.38
C GLY A 153 26.96 10.66 -6.70
N ILE A 154 27.02 9.35 -6.98
CA ILE A 154 27.44 8.81 -8.29
C ILE A 154 26.20 8.71 -9.19
N ALA A 155 25.80 9.87 -9.73
CA ALA A 155 24.67 9.94 -10.64
C ALA A 155 25.01 9.38 -12.04
N CYS A 156 24.05 8.70 -12.67
CA CYS A 156 24.15 8.20 -14.04
C CYS A 156 23.94 9.31 -15.09
N GLY A 157 24.38 9.05 -16.33
CA GLY A 157 24.25 9.99 -17.44
C GLY A 157 22.84 10.05 -18.05
N GLU A 158 22.61 11.05 -18.89
CA GLU A 158 21.41 11.17 -19.73
C GLU A 158 21.23 9.92 -20.61
N GLY A 159 20.12 9.20 -20.46
CA GLY A 159 19.85 7.92 -21.13
C GLY A 159 20.54 6.69 -20.50
N GLU A 160 21.16 6.84 -19.34
CA GLU A 160 21.67 5.76 -18.50
C GLU A 160 20.89 5.70 -17.18
N GLY A 161 20.89 4.53 -16.54
CA GLY A 161 20.40 4.37 -15.16
C GLY A 161 21.06 3.19 -14.47
N CYS A 162 20.82 3.03 -13.17
CA CYS A 162 21.59 2.10 -12.34
C CYS A 162 21.05 0.65 -12.41
N VAL A 163 21.95 -0.30 -12.64
CA VAL A 163 21.73 -1.76 -12.63
C VAL A 163 23.01 -2.44 -12.14
N GLU A 164 22.94 -3.42 -11.23
CA GLU A 164 24.11 -4.11 -10.65
C GLU A 164 25.25 -3.16 -10.15
N SER A 165 24.89 -1.98 -9.63
CA SER A 165 25.84 -0.91 -9.23
C SER A 165 26.68 -0.31 -10.37
N ALA A 166 26.18 -0.35 -11.60
CA ALA A 166 26.75 0.33 -12.75
C ALA A 166 25.68 1.11 -13.54
N CYS A 167 26.06 2.27 -14.07
CA CYS A 167 25.24 2.98 -15.04
C CYS A 167 25.27 2.24 -16.38
N VAL A 168 24.10 1.88 -16.88
CA VAL A 168 23.88 1.16 -18.15
C VAL A 168 22.79 1.84 -18.97
N PRO A 169 22.72 1.61 -20.30
CA PRO A 169 21.65 2.18 -21.12
C PRO A 169 20.26 1.81 -20.61
N ALA A 170 19.43 2.83 -20.39
CA ALA A 170 18.08 2.72 -19.88
C ALA A 170 17.05 3.19 -20.92
N LEU A 171 15.80 2.72 -20.78
CA LEU A 171 14.63 3.32 -21.40
C LEU A 171 14.08 4.35 -20.43
N THR A 172 14.36 5.63 -20.70
CA THR A 172 13.90 6.80 -19.94
C THR A 172 13.10 7.71 -20.85
N PHE A 173 12.05 8.35 -20.33
CA PHE A 173 11.13 9.17 -21.12
C PHE A 173 10.98 10.58 -20.52
N GLU A 174 10.49 11.52 -21.32
CA GLU A 174 10.06 12.84 -20.85
C GLU A 174 8.68 12.70 -20.18
N GLU A 175 8.49 13.36 -19.03
CA GLU A 175 7.26 13.24 -18.23
C GLU A 175 6.10 14.01 -18.91
N PRO A 176 4.95 13.38 -19.17
CA PRO A 176 3.79 14.06 -19.75
C PRO A 176 3.19 15.12 -18.82
N ASP A 177 2.65 16.22 -19.39
CA ASP A 177 2.00 17.30 -18.63
C ASP A 177 0.90 16.82 -17.65
N PHE A 178 0.22 15.70 -17.94
CA PHE A 178 -0.81 15.13 -17.08
C PHE A 178 -0.28 14.37 -15.86
N CYS A 179 1.04 14.17 -15.74
CA CYS A 179 1.68 13.56 -14.57
C CYS A 179 2.04 14.57 -13.47
N ALA A 180 1.69 15.84 -13.63
CA ALA A 180 1.78 16.82 -12.55
C ALA A 180 1.10 16.30 -11.26
N GLY A 181 1.84 16.30 -10.14
CA GLY A 181 1.38 15.72 -8.88
C GLY A 181 1.40 14.18 -8.82
N GLY A 182 2.16 13.51 -9.69
CA GLY A 182 2.22 12.05 -9.77
C GLY A 182 1.14 11.43 -10.66
N GLY A 183 0.21 12.24 -11.18
CA GLY A 183 -0.81 11.82 -12.15
C GLY A 183 -2.14 11.35 -11.57
N PRO A 184 -3.14 11.14 -12.45
CA PRO A 184 -4.50 10.76 -12.07
C PRO A 184 -4.58 9.34 -11.49
N PRO A 185 -5.67 9.00 -10.77
CA PRO A 185 -5.98 7.63 -10.39
C PRO A 185 -6.04 6.70 -11.59
N ILE A 186 -5.58 5.46 -11.43
CA ILE A 186 -5.62 4.43 -12.48
C ILE A 186 -7.03 3.83 -12.53
N ARG A 187 -7.75 4.03 -13.63
CA ARG A 187 -9.09 3.46 -13.88
C ARG A 187 -9.15 2.57 -15.12
N PHE A 188 -10.15 1.68 -15.16
CA PHE A 188 -10.36 0.63 -16.18
C PHE A 188 -11.75 0.70 -16.84
N ASP A 189 -12.23 1.93 -17.09
CA ASP A 189 -13.59 2.33 -17.50
C ASP A 189 -14.28 1.46 -18.58
N GLU A 190 -13.51 0.85 -19.49
CA GLU A 190 -14.01 0.10 -20.65
C GLU A 190 -14.15 -1.42 -20.43
N VAL A 191 -13.70 -2.00 -19.29
CA VAL A 191 -13.91 -3.44 -19.01
C VAL A 191 -15.28 -3.67 -18.35
N ASP A 192 -15.48 -3.13 -17.15
CA ASP A 192 -16.69 -3.32 -16.34
C ASP A 192 -17.36 -2.01 -15.86
N GLY A 193 -16.77 -0.85 -16.17
CA GLY A 193 -17.22 0.48 -15.75
C GLY A 193 -16.53 0.97 -14.46
N ASP A 194 -16.00 2.19 -14.52
CA ASP A 194 -15.32 3.00 -13.47
C ASP A 194 -14.33 2.31 -12.49
N LEU A 195 -13.99 1.05 -12.73
CA LEU A 195 -13.16 0.21 -11.86
C LEU A 195 -11.76 0.82 -11.66
N CYS A 196 -11.47 1.28 -10.44
CA CYS A 196 -10.19 1.90 -10.09
C CYS A 196 -9.21 0.85 -9.50
N ALA A 197 -7.91 1.03 -9.75
CA ALA A 197 -6.87 0.12 -9.25
C ALA A 197 -6.77 0.12 -7.72
N GLY A 198 -7.12 1.22 -7.07
CA GLY A 198 -7.14 1.36 -5.62
C GLY A 198 -8.22 0.50 -4.95
N ASP A 199 -9.47 0.65 -5.42
CA ASP A 199 -10.62 -0.15 -4.94
C ASP A 199 -10.37 -1.65 -5.15
N VAL A 200 -9.88 -2.02 -6.33
CA VAL A 200 -9.47 -3.39 -6.67
C VAL A 200 -8.44 -3.92 -5.68
N ALA A 201 -7.46 -3.11 -5.29
CA ALA A 201 -6.43 -3.51 -4.33
C ALA A 201 -7.01 -3.70 -2.93
N GLU A 202 -7.83 -2.75 -2.48
CA GLU A 202 -8.48 -2.77 -1.17
C GLU A 202 -9.37 -4.00 -1.01
N GLU A 203 -10.26 -4.27 -1.96
CA GLU A 203 -11.12 -5.45 -1.92
C GLU A 203 -10.34 -6.78 -1.99
N THR A 204 -9.33 -6.85 -2.85
CA THR A 204 -8.56 -8.09 -3.12
C THR A 204 -7.65 -8.45 -1.95
N PHE A 205 -6.98 -7.46 -1.35
CA PHE A 205 -5.86 -7.69 -0.44
C PHE A 205 -6.20 -7.53 1.03
N ARG A 206 -7.47 -7.66 1.44
CA ARG A 206 -7.94 -7.65 2.85
C ARG A 206 -7.23 -8.61 3.81
N TRP A 207 -6.42 -9.55 3.32
CA TRP A 207 -5.79 -10.62 4.09
C TRP A 207 -4.28 -10.67 3.83
N ALA A 208 -3.49 -11.01 4.86
CA ALA A 208 -2.06 -11.30 4.69
C ALA A 208 -1.83 -12.48 3.74
N MET A 209 -2.76 -13.43 3.76
CA MET A 209 -2.76 -14.58 2.87
C MET A 209 -4.20 -15.06 2.65
N CYS A 210 -4.65 -15.08 1.40
CA CYS A 210 -5.93 -15.63 0.97
C CYS A 210 -5.74 -16.71 -0.09
N SER A 211 -6.45 -17.84 0.05
CA SER A 211 -6.40 -18.97 -0.89
C SER A 211 -7.80 -19.46 -1.27
N CYS A 212 -8.15 -19.43 -2.56
CA CYS A 212 -9.43 -19.96 -3.08
C CYS A 212 -9.59 -21.48 -2.92
N SER A 213 -8.54 -22.21 -2.54
CA SER A 213 -8.55 -23.65 -2.29
C SER A 213 -7.61 -24.05 -1.15
N ASP A 214 -7.38 -25.36 -0.96
CA ASP A 214 -6.59 -25.95 0.13
C ASP A 214 -5.21 -25.28 0.32
N SER A 215 -5.01 -24.64 1.48
CA SER A 215 -3.71 -24.15 1.94
C SER A 215 -2.89 -25.31 2.55
N ARG A 216 -1.71 -25.60 1.98
CA ARG A 216 -0.93 -26.82 2.28
C ARG A 216 0.53 -26.53 2.63
N PHE A 217 0.87 -26.60 3.90
CA PHE A 217 2.17 -26.15 4.41
C PHE A 217 3.01 -27.32 4.95
N THR A 218 4.23 -27.44 4.44
CA THR A 218 5.27 -28.37 4.95
C THR A 218 6.41 -27.66 5.68
N ALA A 219 6.28 -26.35 5.87
CA ALA A 219 7.20 -25.50 6.61
C ALA A 219 6.41 -24.43 7.38
N GLY A 220 7.11 -23.61 8.18
CA GLY A 220 6.47 -22.65 9.09
C GLY A 220 5.86 -21.45 8.38
N LEU A 221 4.74 -20.96 8.92
CA LEU A 221 4.13 -19.68 8.57
C LEU A 221 4.09 -18.80 9.83
N THR A 222 4.63 -17.58 9.72
CA THR A 222 4.37 -16.49 10.66
C THR A 222 3.60 -15.39 9.93
N THR A 223 2.61 -14.77 10.58
CA THR A 223 2.02 -13.51 10.11
C THR A 223 1.92 -12.48 11.23
N ASP A 224 2.09 -11.21 10.89
CA ASP A 224 1.73 -10.05 11.71
C ASP A 224 1.31 -8.89 10.78
N ALA A 225 1.13 -7.66 11.31
CA ALA A 225 0.80 -6.49 10.52
C ALA A 225 1.51 -5.22 11.00
N PHE A 226 1.65 -4.24 10.11
CA PHE A 226 2.03 -2.87 10.41
C PHE A 226 1.16 -1.91 9.58
N ASP A 227 1.34 -0.61 9.72
CA ASP A 227 0.78 0.39 8.80
C ASP A 227 1.96 1.22 8.28
N SER A 228 2.26 1.16 6.99
CA SER A 228 3.48 1.80 6.45
C SER A 228 3.40 3.33 6.45
N ARG A 229 2.22 3.94 6.67
CA ARG A 229 2.06 5.38 6.94
C ARG A 229 2.54 5.75 8.34
N GLU A 230 2.45 4.82 9.29
CA GLU A 230 2.86 4.98 10.69
C GLU A 230 4.31 4.53 10.99
N GLY A 231 5.06 4.08 9.98
CA GLY A 231 6.48 3.74 10.12
C GLY A 231 6.96 2.62 9.18
N PRO A 232 8.29 2.40 9.07
CA PRO A 232 8.80 1.14 8.54
C PRO A 232 8.37 0.01 9.48
N TYR A 233 8.24 -1.22 8.96
CA TYR A 233 7.93 -2.41 9.77
C TYR A 233 8.87 -2.57 10.99
N LEU A 234 8.26 -2.90 12.12
CA LEU A 234 8.86 -3.23 13.41
C LEU A 234 8.13 -4.46 13.99
N PRO A 235 8.85 -5.48 14.48
CA PRO A 235 8.27 -6.77 14.86
C PRO A 235 7.47 -6.75 16.16
N GLY A 236 6.39 -7.55 16.21
CA GLY A 236 5.65 -7.86 17.44
C GLY A 236 4.21 -7.32 17.53
N SER A 237 3.77 -6.62 16.48
CA SER A 237 2.40 -6.13 16.30
C SER A 237 1.34 -7.25 16.22
N LEU A 238 0.07 -6.85 16.27
CA LEU A 238 -1.08 -7.74 16.04
C LEU A 238 -1.64 -7.53 14.62
N GLY A 239 -2.44 -8.48 14.12
CA GLY A 239 -3.00 -8.43 12.76
C GLY A 239 -2.31 -9.38 11.77
N GLY A 240 -2.62 -9.25 10.48
CA GLY A 240 -2.14 -10.19 9.47
C GLY A 240 -2.97 -11.48 9.42
N SER A 241 -4.29 -11.31 9.30
CA SER A 241 -5.27 -12.42 9.25
C SER A 241 -5.10 -13.29 8.00
N VAL A 242 -5.50 -14.56 8.10
CA VAL A 242 -5.35 -15.58 7.06
C VAL A 242 -6.71 -16.17 6.67
N GLY A 243 -7.02 -16.17 5.38
CA GLY A 243 -8.22 -16.74 4.78
C GLY A 243 -7.93 -17.97 3.91
N SER A 244 -8.83 -18.96 3.94
CA SER A 244 -8.89 -20.00 2.90
C SER A 244 -10.33 -20.48 2.71
N ASN A 245 -10.74 -20.63 1.45
CA ASN A 245 -12.04 -21.21 1.10
C ASN A 245 -12.01 -22.76 1.23
N GLY A 246 -10.81 -23.35 1.24
CA GLY A 246 -10.54 -24.78 1.38
C GLY A 246 -9.96 -25.19 2.74
N ASP A 247 -9.38 -26.39 2.82
CA ASP A 247 -8.74 -26.86 4.06
C ASP A 247 -7.41 -26.11 4.33
N PHE A 248 -7.13 -25.76 5.59
CA PHE A 248 -5.81 -25.29 6.03
C PHE A 248 -5.10 -26.43 6.80
N ASN A 249 -4.16 -27.07 6.11
CA ASN A 249 -3.39 -28.20 6.62
C ASN A 249 -1.89 -27.87 6.75
N THR A 250 -1.32 -28.07 7.94
CA THR A 250 0.12 -27.89 8.20
C THR A 250 0.74 -29.09 8.92
N ASN A 251 2.03 -29.36 8.66
CA ASN A 251 2.88 -30.25 9.47
C ASN A 251 4.08 -29.52 10.11
N SER A 252 4.02 -28.20 10.18
CA SER A 252 4.98 -27.31 10.86
C SER A 252 4.26 -26.45 11.91
N PHE A 253 4.92 -25.41 12.42
CA PHE A 253 4.27 -24.35 13.20
C PHE A 253 3.48 -23.39 12.30
N VAL A 254 2.44 -22.80 12.89
CA VAL A 254 1.67 -21.67 12.37
C VAL A 254 1.56 -20.66 13.51
N ASP A 255 2.07 -19.45 13.31
CA ASP A 255 2.05 -18.35 14.29
C ASP A 255 1.38 -17.12 13.65
N VAL A 256 0.05 -17.04 13.74
CA VAL A 256 -0.76 -16.01 13.09
C VAL A 256 -1.02 -14.85 14.05
N GLY A 257 -0.68 -13.64 13.62
CA GLY A 257 -0.86 -12.39 14.36
C GLY A 257 -2.31 -11.89 14.39
N GLY A 258 -3.11 -12.33 13.42
CA GLY A 258 -4.51 -12.00 13.23
C GLY A 258 -5.44 -13.19 13.47
N SER A 259 -6.59 -13.17 12.79
CA SER A 259 -7.58 -14.25 12.79
C SER A 259 -7.30 -15.29 11.70
N VAL A 260 -7.80 -16.52 11.86
CA VAL A 260 -7.81 -17.55 10.81
C VAL A 260 -9.25 -17.89 10.44
N TRP A 261 -9.60 -17.75 9.17
CA TRP A 261 -10.93 -18.04 8.64
C TRP A 261 -10.88 -19.12 7.57
N LEU A 262 -11.66 -20.18 7.77
CA LEU A 262 -11.84 -21.28 6.83
C LEU A 262 -13.30 -21.35 6.38
N GLY A 263 -13.52 -21.29 5.06
CA GLY A 263 -14.84 -21.19 4.44
C GLY A 263 -15.81 -22.36 4.71
N PRO A 264 -16.99 -22.40 4.09
CA PRO A 264 -18.08 -23.34 4.42
C PRO A 264 -17.69 -24.83 4.38
N ASN A 265 -16.64 -25.16 3.63
CA ASN A 265 -16.11 -26.52 3.50
C ASN A 265 -14.74 -26.72 4.17
N GLY A 266 -14.03 -25.65 4.53
CA GLY A 266 -12.63 -25.67 4.94
C GLY A 266 -12.38 -26.19 6.35
N SER A 267 -11.54 -27.22 6.48
CA SER A 267 -11.16 -27.87 7.73
C SER A 267 -9.79 -27.40 8.23
N MET A 268 -9.61 -27.33 9.55
CA MET A 268 -8.30 -27.07 10.18
C MET A 268 -7.59 -28.39 10.53
N GLY A 269 -6.36 -28.57 10.02
CA GLY A 269 -5.54 -29.76 10.26
C GLY A 269 -4.11 -29.41 10.67
N PHE A 270 -3.91 -29.06 11.94
CA PHE A 270 -2.59 -28.64 12.46
C PHE A 270 -1.87 -29.84 13.10
N ASN A 271 -0.81 -30.34 12.45
CA ASN A 271 -0.26 -31.67 12.77
C ASN A 271 1.12 -31.66 13.48
N ALA A 272 1.70 -30.50 13.80
CA ALA A 272 2.98 -30.41 14.49
C ALA A 272 3.15 -29.11 15.31
N ALA A 273 4.30 -29.02 15.99
CA ALA A 273 4.81 -27.85 16.71
C ALA A 273 3.86 -27.25 17.77
N GLN A 274 4.19 -26.05 18.27
CA GLN A 274 3.21 -25.21 18.94
C GLN A 274 2.70 -24.21 17.91
N ASN A 275 1.40 -23.91 17.95
CA ASN A 275 0.72 -23.03 17.01
C ASN A 275 -0.03 -21.95 17.78
N THR A 276 -0.12 -20.76 17.20
CA THR A 276 -0.76 -19.59 17.80
C THR A 276 -1.67 -18.94 16.76
N ILE A 277 -2.84 -18.51 17.20
CA ILE A 277 -3.72 -17.59 16.49
C ILE A 277 -4.05 -16.49 17.50
N ARG A 278 -3.54 -15.28 17.28
CA ARG A 278 -3.74 -14.15 18.23
C ARG A 278 -5.12 -13.52 18.08
N GLY A 279 -5.78 -13.69 16.94
CA GLY A 279 -7.17 -13.36 16.71
C GLY A 279 -8.12 -14.56 16.83
N GLU A 280 -9.23 -14.47 16.11
CA GLU A 280 -10.30 -15.46 16.14
C GLU A 280 -10.03 -16.68 15.24
N LEU A 281 -10.67 -17.81 15.56
CA LEU A 281 -10.64 -19.02 14.73
C LEU A 281 -12.03 -19.35 14.19
N HIS A 282 -12.26 -19.13 12.90
CA HIS A 282 -13.50 -19.45 12.21
C HIS A 282 -13.30 -20.68 11.32
N VAL A 283 -14.13 -21.72 11.48
CA VAL A 283 -14.06 -22.98 10.70
C VAL A 283 -15.45 -23.42 10.26
N GLY A 284 -15.77 -23.22 8.98
CA GLY A 284 -17.01 -23.70 8.35
C GLY A 284 -17.00 -25.21 8.07
N GLY A 285 -15.86 -25.78 7.72
CA GLY A 285 -15.72 -27.19 7.36
C GLY A 285 -15.98 -28.20 8.48
N PRO A 286 -15.95 -29.51 8.16
CA PRO A 286 -16.40 -30.58 9.06
C PRO A 286 -15.57 -30.78 10.33
N ASN A 287 -14.30 -30.35 10.35
CA ASN A 287 -13.41 -30.56 11.50
C ASN A 287 -12.46 -29.37 11.75
N ALA A 288 -12.37 -28.93 13.00
CA ALA A 288 -11.27 -28.12 13.52
C ALA A 288 -10.38 -29.02 14.40
N SER A 289 -9.18 -29.36 13.93
CA SER A 289 -8.35 -30.39 14.59
C SER A 289 -6.88 -30.00 14.71
N SER A 290 -6.30 -30.30 15.88
CA SER A 290 -4.86 -30.15 16.09
C SER A 290 -4.24 -31.26 16.93
N SER A 291 -3.17 -31.88 16.44
CA SER A 291 -2.44 -32.95 17.16
C SER A 291 -1.50 -32.41 18.24
N ALA A 292 -1.19 -31.12 18.20
CA ALA A 292 -0.21 -30.44 19.04
C ALA A 292 -0.81 -29.13 19.60
N LEU A 293 -0.13 -28.46 20.54
CA LEU A 293 -0.74 -27.34 21.25
C LEU A 293 -1.00 -26.17 20.30
N THR A 294 -2.27 -25.76 20.21
CA THR A 294 -2.73 -24.62 19.43
C THR A 294 -3.47 -23.68 20.37
N THR A 295 -3.01 -22.43 20.48
CA THR A 295 -3.69 -21.39 21.28
C THR A 295 -4.43 -20.42 20.37
N VAL A 296 -5.68 -20.12 20.71
CA VAL A 296 -6.53 -19.09 20.11
C VAL A 296 -6.80 -18.06 21.20
N ASN A 297 -6.24 -16.85 21.07
CA ASN A 297 -6.31 -15.86 22.15
C ASN A 297 -7.71 -15.20 22.25
N GLU A 298 -8.47 -15.21 21.15
CA GLU A 298 -9.83 -14.66 21.07
C GLU A 298 -10.90 -15.77 21.12
N SER A 299 -12.01 -15.58 20.39
CA SER A 299 -13.09 -16.54 20.27
C SER A 299 -12.87 -17.52 19.12
N ALA A 300 -13.56 -18.65 19.14
CA ALA A 300 -13.57 -19.64 18.08
C ALA A 300 -15.00 -19.99 17.67
N PHE A 301 -15.27 -19.99 16.36
CA PHE A 301 -16.57 -20.25 15.76
C PHE A 301 -16.46 -21.48 14.86
N ILE A 302 -17.03 -22.59 15.33
CA ILE A 302 -16.87 -23.91 14.71
C ILE A 302 -18.22 -24.42 14.24
N ALA A 303 -18.45 -24.49 12.93
CA ALA A 303 -19.72 -24.95 12.36
C ALA A 303 -20.00 -26.45 12.61
N HIS A 304 -18.96 -27.25 12.82
CA HIS A 304 -19.09 -28.71 12.97
C HIS A 304 -18.49 -29.26 14.27
N SER A 305 -17.26 -29.78 14.24
CA SER A 305 -16.64 -30.45 15.41
C SER A 305 -15.22 -29.94 15.63
N ILE A 306 -14.84 -29.78 16.91
CA ILE A 306 -13.49 -29.36 17.33
C ILE A 306 -12.83 -30.47 18.15
N GLY A 307 -11.52 -30.71 18.01
CA GLY A 307 -10.84 -31.76 18.75
C GLY A 307 -9.32 -31.70 18.74
N GLY A 308 -8.70 -32.43 19.68
CA GLY A 308 -7.26 -32.41 19.87
C GLY A 308 -6.83 -31.32 20.85
N SER A 309 -5.60 -30.82 20.72
CA SER A 309 -4.94 -29.99 21.74
C SER A 309 -5.11 -28.49 21.50
N ILE A 310 -6.37 -28.01 21.48
CA ILE A 310 -6.71 -26.62 21.19
C ILE A 310 -7.17 -25.88 22.46
N ALA A 311 -6.51 -24.78 22.81
CA ALA A 311 -6.91 -23.89 23.90
C ALA A 311 -7.47 -22.59 23.33
N ILE A 312 -8.65 -22.16 23.80
CA ILE A 312 -9.34 -20.95 23.38
C ILE A 312 -9.49 -20.06 24.61
N ASP A 313 -8.91 -18.87 24.61
CA ASP A 313 -8.85 -18.03 25.81
C ASP A 313 -10.13 -17.21 26.05
N LYS A 314 -11.02 -17.08 25.03
CA LYS A 314 -12.36 -16.50 25.21
C LYS A 314 -13.48 -17.53 24.99
N ARG A 315 -14.32 -17.35 23.96
CA ARG A 315 -15.56 -18.12 23.75
C ARG A 315 -15.40 -19.18 22.67
N LEU A 316 -15.90 -20.40 22.93
CA LEU A 316 -16.22 -21.36 21.87
C LEU A 316 -17.70 -21.24 21.49
N THR A 317 -17.97 -20.92 20.23
CA THR A 317 -19.31 -20.96 19.63
C THR A 317 -19.39 -22.20 18.71
N ILE A 318 -20.34 -23.11 18.99
CA ILE A 318 -20.44 -24.40 18.27
C ILE A 318 -21.88 -24.96 18.29
N PRO A 319 -22.42 -25.49 17.18
CA PRO A 319 -23.81 -25.99 17.15
C PRO A 319 -24.17 -27.06 18.18
N GLN A 320 -25.47 -27.23 18.40
CA GLN A 320 -26.02 -28.25 19.31
C GLN A 320 -25.64 -29.68 18.91
N SER A 321 -25.42 -29.93 17.62
CA SER A 321 -24.89 -31.18 17.04
C SER A 321 -23.37 -31.31 17.13
N GLY A 322 -22.65 -30.21 17.39
CA GLY A 322 -21.20 -30.16 17.29
C GLY A 322 -20.49 -30.85 18.45
N ILE A 323 -19.49 -31.65 18.09
CA ILE A 323 -18.70 -32.46 19.03
C ILE A 323 -17.49 -31.67 19.49
N ILE A 324 -17.26 -31.66 20.80
CA ILE A 324 -16.04 -31.15 21.43
C ILE A 324 -15.22 -32.36 21.87
N GLY A 325 -14.06 -32.55 21.24
CA GLY A 325 -13.12 -33.63 21.52
C GLY A 325 -12.32 -33.41 22.81
N GLY A 326 -11.73 -34.49 23.32
CA GLY A 326 -10.81 -34.41 24.46
C GLY A 326 -9.54 -33.65 24.10
N GLY A 327 -9.09 -32.77 25.00
CA GLY A 327 -7.95 -31.89 24.81
C GLY A 327 -8.31 -30.42 24.54
N VAL A 328 -9.57 -30.15 24.17
CA VAL A 328 -10.05 -28.78 23.91
C VAL A 328 -10.41 -28.08 25.22
N SER A 329 -9.99 -26.82 25.40
CA SER A 329 -10.38 -25.95 26.51
C SER A 329 -10.85 -24.58 26.03
N TYR A 330 -11.80 -23.99 26.75
CA TYR A 330 -12.43 -22.68 26.47
C TYR A 330 -12.91 -22.04 27.79
N ASN A 331 -13.01 -20.71 27.84
CA ASN A 331 -13.51 -19.99 29.02
C ASN A 331 -15.04 -19.77 29.00
N ASP A 332 -15.65 -19.62 27.82
CA ASP A 332 -17.11 -19.58 27.62
C ASP A 332 -17.56 -20.56 26.52
N LEU A 333 -18.82 -21.03 26.57
CA LEU A 333 -19.40 -21.96 25.59
C LEU A 333 -20.81 -21.54 25.19
N VAL A 334 -20.96 -21.09 23.94
CA VAL A 334 -22.25 -20.79 23.31
C VAL A 334 -22.62 -21.91 22.34
N ARG A 335 -23.83 -22.46 22.47
CA ARG A 335 -24.37 -23.47 21.55
C ARG A 335 -25.42 -22.90 20.58
N ALA A 336 -24.92 -22.13 19.62
CA ALA A 336 -25.67 -21.52 18.52
C ALA A 336 -25.25 -22.13 17.16
N PRO A 337 -26.04 -21.96 16.09
CA PRO A 337 -25.56 -22.14 14.72
C PRO A 337 -24.30 -21.28 14.47
N VAL A 338 -23.41 -21.77 13.63
CA VAL A 338 -22.27 -21.01 13.08
C VAL A 338 -22.30 -21.21 11.58
N SER A 339 -22.09 -20.14 10.84
CA SER A 339 -21.81 -20.13 9.41
C SER A 339 -20.56 -19.28 9.21
N VAL A 340 -19.65 -19.72 8.36
CA VAL A 340 -18.47 -18.96 7.95
C VAL A 340 -18.58 -18.80 6.44
N PRO A 341 -18.63 -17.57 5.89
CA PRO A 341 -18.60 -17.35 4.44
C PRO A 341 -17.25 -17.77 3.87
N ASP A 342 -17.13 -17.83 2.55
CA ASP A 342 -15.82 -17.96 1.91
C ASP A 342 -15.03 -16.64 2.14
N PRO A 343 -13.84 -16.67 2.78
CA PRO A 343 -13.10 -15.46 3.13
C PRO A 343 -12.42 -14.75 1.95
N CYS A 344 -12.20 -15.46 0.85
CA CYS A 344 -11.51 -14.94 -0.33
C CYS A 344 -12.51 -14.81 -1.49
N GLY A 345 -12.63 -13.60 -2.07
CA GLY A 345 -13.45 -13.31 -3.24
C GLY A 345 -12.97 -14.12 -4.45
N CYS A 346 -13.70 -15.18 -4.79
CA CYS A 346 -13.21 -16.25 -5.67
C CYS A 346 -14.30 -16.82 -6.59
N THR A 347 -15.47 -16.18 -6.70
CA THR A 347 -16.46 -16.44 -7.76
C THR A 347 -16.00 -15.82 -9.10
N GLU A 348 -16.84 -15.78 -10.13
CA GLU A 348 -16.47 -15.16 -11.42
C GLU A 348 -16.51 -13.63 -11.33
N ASP A 349 -17.44 -13.10 -10.54
CA ASP A 349 -17.75 -11.67 -10.41
C ASP A 349 -16.86 -10.95 -9.35
N GLU A 350 -16.18 -11.67 -8.46
CA GLU A 350 -15.31 -11.13 -7.39
C GLU A 350 -13.81 -11.08 -7.77
N ARG A 351 -13.43 -11.53 -8.97
CA ARG A 351 -12.02 -11.70 -9.35
C ARG A 351 -11.54 -10.58 -10.25
N VAL A 352 -10.33 -10.07 -9.98
CA VAL A 352 -9.61 -9.17 -10.89
C VAL A 352 -9.46 -9.83 -12.28
N PRO A 353 -10.02 -9.24 -13.37
CA PRO A 353 -10.08 -9.87 -14.68
C PRO A 353 -8.78 -9.62 -15.48
N VAL A 354 -7.65 -10.09 -14.94
CA VAL A 354 -6.28 -9.80 -15.44
C VAL A 354 -6.12 -10.03 -16.95
N GLU A 355 -6.59 -11.17 -17.47
CA GLU A 355 -6.51 -11.50 -18.91
C GLU A 355 -7.24 -10.46 -19.77
N ALA A 356 -8.40 -9.96 -19.32
CA ALA A 356 -9.20 -8.98 -20.05
C ALA A 356 -8.60 -7.57 -19.98
N LEU A 357 -8.11 -7.17 -18.80
CA LEU A 357 -7.41 -5.90 -18.59
C LEU A 357 -6.16 -5.82 -19.49
N VAL A 358 -5.29 -6.84 -19.47
CA VAL A 358 -4.09 -6.90 -20.32
C VAL A 358 -4.45 -6.92 -21.81
N ALA A 359 -5.49 -7.68 -22.20
CA ALA A 359 -5.94 -7.73 -23.59
C ALA A 359 -6.48 -6.38 -24.10
N GLN A 360 -7.26 -5.65 -23.31
CA GLN A 360 -7.72 -4.29 -23.63
C GLN A 360 -6.55 -3.30 -23.71
N ARG A 361 -5.66 -3.35 -22.72
CA ARG A 361 -4.50 -2.45 -22.63
C ARG A 361 -3.45 -2.72 -23.72
N SER A 362 -3.52 -3.83 -24.45
CA SER A 362 -2.78 -4.01 -25.71
C SER A 362 -3.15 -2.98 -26.80
N THR A 363 -4.32 -2.35 -26.72
CA THR A 363 -4.80 -1.33 -27.68
C THR A 363 -5.12 0.04 -27.08
N PHE A 364 -5.40 0.13 -25.77
CA PHE A 364 -5.77 1.37 -25.08
C PHE A 364 -4.77 1.71 -23.98
N ASN A 365 -3.62 2.29 -24.35
CA ASN A 365 -2.50 2.58 -23.47
C ASN A 365 -1.79 3.88 -23.88
N ASP A 366 -0.95 4.41 -22.99
CA ASP A 366 -0.21 5.66 -23.13
C ASP A 366 1.16 5.48 -23.81
N ASN A 367 1.47 4.29 -24.38
CA ASN A 367 2.77 4.03 -25.01
C ASN A 367 3.11 5.05 -26.10
N ASP A 368 2.12 5.46 -26.91
CA ASP A 368 2.31 6.43 -27.99
C ASP A 368 2.56 7.87 -27.47
N VAL A 369 2.25 8.16 -26.20
CA VAL A 369 2.55 9.46 -25.55
C VAL A 369 4.06 9.58 -25.31
N ILE A 370 4.66 8.56 -24.71
CA ILE A 370 6.10 8.53 -24.37
C ILE A 370 6.98 7.90 -25.48
N GLY A 371 6.37 7.25 -26.48
CA GLY A 371 7.06 6.54 -27.56
C GLY A 371 7.53 5.12 -27.22
N LEU A 372 7.09 4.55 -26.10
CA LEU A 372 7.41 3.18 -25.67
C LEU A 372 6.95 2.17 -26.74
N GLN A 373 7.82 1.22 -27.10
CA GLN A 373 7.45 0.16 -28.04
C GLN A 373 7.04 -1.09 -27.24
N PRO A 374 5.91 -1.75 -27.55
CA PRO A 374 5.46 -2.95 -26.83
C PRO A 374 6.51 -4.06 -26.73
N ASN A 375 7.41 -4.18 -27.71
CA ASN A 375 8.49 -5.17 -27.72
C ASN A 375 9.85 -4.64 -27.20
N ALA A 376 9.89 -3.48 -26.53
CA ALA A 376 11.15 -2.81 -26.14
C ALA A 376 12.06 -3.64 -25.22
N LEU A 377 11.52 -4.62 -24.48
CA LEU A 377 12.25 -5.54 -23.60
C LEU A 377 12.36 -6.98 -24.14
N MET A 378 11.95 -7.24 -25.40
CA MET A 378 11.99 -8.57 -26.01
C MET A 378 13.31 -8.82 -26.73
N GLY A 379 14.31 -9.35 -26.00
CA GLY A 379 15.66 -9.59 -26.55
C GLY A 379 16.45 -8.29 -26.80
N SER A 380 16.23 -7.29 -25.93
CA SER A 380 16.82 -5.96 -26.04
C SER A 380 18.27 -5.91 -25.52
N ASN A 381 18.84 -4.70 -25.47
CA ASN A 381 20.09 -4.42 -24.72
C ASN A 381 19.81 -3.44 -23.56
N TYR A 382 18.54 -3.25 -23.19
CA TYR A 382 18.10 -2.37 -22.12
C TYR A 382 17.82 -3.20 -20.88
N ASN A 383 18.61 -2.95 -19.84
CA ASN A 383 18.48 -3.61 -18.54
C ASN A 383 17.70 -2.74 -17.54
N ARG A 384 17.20 -1.56 -17.97
CA ARG A 384 16.38 -0.68 -17.15
C ARG A 384 15.27 -0.03 -17.97
N LEU A 385 14.08 0.05 -17.38
CA LEU A 385 12.90 0.75 -17.87
C LEU A 385 12.39 1.68 -16.78
N GLU A 386 12.26 2.96 -17.08
CA GLU A 386 11.66 3.96 -16.19
C GLU A 386 10.34 4.42 -16.79
N LEU A 387 9.30 4.51 -15.97
CA LEU A 387 7.96 4.87 -16.37
C LEU A 387 7.49 6.08 -15.55
N PRO A 388 7.05 7.19 -16.20
CA PRO A 388 6.26 8.21 -15.51
C PRO A 388 4.86 7.67 -15.19
N CYS A 389 3.95 8.52 -14.72
CA CYS A 389 2.56 8.13 -14.54
C CYS A 389 1.91 7.65 -15.86
N GLY A 390 0.81 6.90 -15.78
CA GLY A 390 0.04 6.43 -16.95
C GLY A 390 -0.04 4.91 -17.08
N GLN A 391 -0.72 4.44 -18.13
CA GLN A 391 -1.06 3.04 -18.35
C GLN A 391 -0.31 2.48 -19.58
N TYR A 392 0.69 1.62 -19.36
CA TYR A 392 1.66 1.17 -20.36
C TYR A 392 1.54 -0.32 -20.67
N TYR A 393 1.85 -0.73 -21.91
CA TYR A 393 1.74 -2.12 -22.36
C TYR A 393 3.03 -2.67 -22.99
N LEU A 394 3.36 -3.92 -22.66
CA LEU A 394 4.44 -4.70 -23.28
C LEU A 394 3.93 -6.06 -23.81
N ASP A 395 4.51 -6.52 -24.91
CA ASP A 395 4.26 -7.85 -25.50
C ASP A 395 4.80 -9.03 -24.65
N GLY A 396 5.59 -8.72 -23.63
CA GLY A 396 6.39 -9.68 -22.85
C GLY A 396 7.76 -9.10 -22.48
N ILE A 397 8.52 -9.83 -21.67
CA ILE A 397 9.88 -9.44 -21.25
C ILE A 397 10.82 -10.62 -21.48
N SER A 398 11.98 -10.36 -22.11
CA SER A 398 13.02 -11.38 -22.32
C SER A 398 14.42 -10.75 -22.23
N VAL A 399 14.95 -10.68 -21.01
CA VAL A 399 16.22 -10.03 -20.67
C VAL A 399 17.19 -11.04 -20.02
N GLY A 400 18.40 -11.15 -20.54
CA GLY A 400 19.36 -12.21 -20.14
C GLY A 400 20.15 -11.96 -18.86
N GLY A 401 19.88 -10.88 -18.12
CA GLY A 401 20.62 -10.45 -16.93
C GLY A 401 19.68 -9.82 -15.89
N GLU A 402 20.18 -8.88 -15.09
CA GLU A 402 19.28 -8.04 -14.28
C GLU A 402 18.46 -7.12 -15.18
N LEU A 403 17.17 -6.99 -14.85
CA LEU A 403 16.25 -5.97 -15.35
C LEU A 403 15.70 -5.19 -14.17
N VAL A 404 15.77 -3.86 -14.23
CA VAL A 404 15.09 -2.94 -13.30
C VAL A 404 13.93 -2.24 -13.99
N ILE A 405 12.73 -2.30 -13.42
CA ILE A 405 11.59 -1.45 -13.78
C ILE A 405 11.33 -0.48 -12.63
N TYR A 406 11.21 0.81 -12.93
CA TYR A 406 11.03 1.86 -11.93
C TYR A 406 9.90 2.82 -12.31
N ALA A 407 8.93 3.05 -11.42
CA ALA A 407 7.83 4.01 -11.62
C ALA A 407 8.03 5.28 -10.79
N THR A 408 7.76 6.46 -11.39
CA THR A 408 7.90 7.78 -10.72
C THR A 408 6.57 8.51 -10.45
N GLY A 409 5.44 7.94 -10.87
CA GLY A 409 4.09 8.43 -10.56
C GLY A 409 3.11 7.27 -10.39
N ARG A 410 1.80 7.51 -10.51
CA ARG A 410 0.81 6.44 -10.59
C ARG A 410 0.89 5.75 -11.94
N THR A 411 1.38 4.53 -11.96
CA THR A 411 1.73 3.79 -13.17
C THR A 411 1.05 2.42 -13.16
N ALA A 412 0.44 2.03 -14.27
CA ALA A 412 -0.03 0.67 -14.49
C ALA A 412 0.72 0.04 -15.67
N LEU A 413 1.31 -1.14 -15.47
CA LEU A 413 2.09 -1.86 -16.47
C LEU A 413 1.43 -3.19 -16.82
N PHE A 414 0.99 -3.33 -18.06
CA PHE A 414 0.32 -4.51 -18.61
C PHE A 414 1.30 -5.31 -19.48
N ILE A 415 1.41 -6.61 -19.24
CA ILE A 415 2.36 -7.48 -19.94
C ILE A 415 1.62 -8.68 -20.53
N GLY A 416 1.47 -8.69 -21.87
CA GLY A 416 0.73 -9.70 -22.64
C GLY A 416 1.46 -11.04 -22.86
N GLY A 417 2.34 -11.44 -21.94
CA GLY A 417 3.15 -12.65 -22.07
C GLY A 417 4.12 -12.89 -20.93
N ASP A 418 4.97 -13.90 -21.10
CA ASP A 418 5.95 -14.31 -20.08
C ASP A 418 6.99 -13.22 -19.75
N VAL A 419 7.47 -13.24 -18.50
CA VAL A 419 8.53 -12.37 -17.97
C VAL A 419 9.77 -13.22 -17.68
N ASP A 420 10.63 -13.36 -18.70
CA ASP A 420 11.93 -14.04 -18.60
C ASP A 420 13.03 -13.04 -18.21
N ALA A 421 13.65 -13.24 -17.04
CA ALA A 421 14.73 -12.38 -16.52
C ALA A 421 15.84 -13.19 -15.83
N GLY A 422 17.05 -12.64 -15.77
CA GLY A 422 18.10 -13.15 -14.88
C GLY A 422 17.78 -12.82 -13.43
N ARG A 423 17.77 -11.53 -13.11
CA ARG A 423 17.19 -10.96 -11.88
C ARG A 423 16.12 -9.94 -12.28
N LEU A 424 14.98 -9.95 -11.61
CA LEU A 424 13.88 -9.02 -11.88
C LEU A 424 13.69 -8.08 -10.69
N VAL A 425 14.00 -6.80 -10.88
CA VAL A 425 13.68 -5.74 -9.93
C VAL A 425 12.51 -4.93 -10.49
N ILE A 426 11.47 -4.72 -9.68
CA ILE A 426 10.35 -3.84 -10.02
C ILE A 426 10.06 -2.99 -8.79
N LYS A 427 10.21 -1.65 -8.87
CA LYS A 427 10.05 -0.72 -7.74
C LYS A 427 9.22 0.51 -8.16
N ALA A 428 8.59 1.16 -7.20
CA ALA A 428 8.05 2.51 -7.32
C ALA A 428 8.90 3.49 -6.49
N ALA A 429 8.81 4.78 -6.78
CA ALA A 429 9.24 5.84 -5.88
C ALA A 429 8.37 5.86 -4.58
N PRO A 430 8.85 6.45 -3.46
CA PRO A 430 8.15 6.43 -2.17
C PRO A 430 6.75 7.07 -2.16
N ASP A 431 6.47 7.93 -3.13
CA ASP A 431 5.22 8.66 -3.35
C ASP A 431 4.54 8.32 -4.69
N ALA A 432 5.05 7.30 -5.40
CA ALA A 432 4.48 6.73 -6.62
C ALA A 432 3.69 5.44 -6.32
N GLU A 433 2.84 5.01 -7.25
CA GLU A 433 2.13 3.71 -7.20
C GLU A 433 2.42 2.91 -8.47
N LEU A 434 2.56 1.59 -8.35
CA LEU A 434 2.83 0.71 -9.47
C LEU A 434 1.98 -0.57 -9.41
N ASP A 435 0.99 -0.62 -10.30
CA ASP A 435 0.23 -1.84 -10.61
C ASP A 435 0.88 -2.58 -11.77
N VAL A 436 1.07 -3.89 -11.65
CA VAL A 436 1.67 -4.74 -12.70
C VAL A 436 0.76 -5.92 -13.01
N PHE A 437 0.15 -5.91 -14.19
CA PHE A 437 -0.76 -6.95 -14.68
C PHE A 437 -0.04 -7.82 -15.70
N ILE A 438 0.02 -9.14 -15.47
CA ILE A 438 0.82 -10.08 -16.25
C ILE A 438 -0.05 -11.23 -16.74
N ASP A 439 -0.28 -11.28 -18.06
CA ASP A 439 -0.92 -12.40 -18.74
C ASP A 439 0.12 -13.43 -19.20
N GLY A 440 0.79 -14.06 -18.22
CA GLY A 440 1.94 -14.93 -18.45
C GLY A 440 2.59 -15.44 -17.16
N ALA A 441 3.69 -16.18 -17.30
CA ALA A 441 4.49 -16.68 -16.19
C ALA A 441 5.72 -15.80 -15.91
N ILE A 442 6.11 -15.66 -14.63
CA ILE A 442 7.36 -15.02 -14.24
C ILE A 442 8.46 -16.09 -14.10
N ASN A 443 9.52 -15.96 -14.90
CA ASN A 443 10.68 -16.85 -14.94
C ASN A 443 11.96 -16.07 -14.61
N ALA A 444 12.09 -15.60 -13.37
CA ALA A 444 13.29 -14.95 -12.85
C ALA A 444 14.11 -15.90 -11.96
N SER A 445 15.44 -15.75 -11.90
CA SER A 445 16.30 -16.55 -11.00
C SER A 445 16.58 -15.88 -9.65
N GLY A 446 16.23 -14.59 -9.52
CA GLY A 446 16.11 -13.82 -8.29
C GLY A 446 15.17 -12.64 -8.54
N MET A 447 14.51 -12.12 -7.50
CA MET A 447 13.50 -11.06 -7.64
C MET A 447 13.61 -10.03 -6.52
N GLU A 448 13.26 -8.78 -6.79
CA GLU A 448 13.05 -7.76 -5.78
C GLU A 448 11.83 -6.94 -6.20
N LEU A 449 10.72 -7.13 -5.49
CA LEU A 449 9.41 -6.64 -5.92
C LEU A 449 8.89 -5.62 -4.91
N GLY A 450 8.73 -4.39 -5.33
CA GLY A 450 8.29 -3.26 -4.52
C GLY A 450 9.27 -2.83 -3.44
N SER A 451 8.74 -2.31 -2.34
CA SER A 451 9.50 -1.75 -1.22
C SER A 451 8.91 -2.20 0.10
N ALA A 452 9.74 -2.82 0.94
CA ALA A 452 9.34 -3.22 2.28
C ALA A 452 9.13 -2.03 3.26
N ASN A 453 9.41 -0.80 2.83
CA ASN A 453 9.11 0.45 3.56
C ASN A 453 7.77 1.08 3.12
N TYR A 454 7.24 0.67 1.98
CA TYR A 454 5.97 1.15 1.42
C TYR A 454 5.31 0.08 0.52
N PRO A 455 4.84 -1.06 1.08
CA PRO A 455 4.28 -2.16 0.28
C PRO A 455 3.01 -1.83 -0.49
N ALA A 456 2.08 -1.04 0.08
CA ALA A 456 0.81 -0.72 -0.56
C ALA A 456 0.99 -0.09 -1.97
N ASN A 457 2.06 0.69 -2.16
CA ASN A 457 2.46 1.31 -3.43
C ASN A 457 2.76 0.31 -4.57
N THR A 458 2.92 -1.00 -4.32
CA THR A 458 3.32 -1.95 -5.37
C THR A 458 2.46 -3.21 -5.38
N ARG A 459 1.73 -3.40 -6.49
CA ARG A 459 0.64 -4.37 -6.61
C ARG A 459 0.84 -5.21 -7.88
N PHE A 460 0.78 -6.54 -7.77
CA PHE A 460 1.09 -7.48 -8.85
C PHE A 460 -0.07 -8.43 -9.08
N TYR A 461 -0.59 -8.50 -10.30
CA TYR A 461 -1.74 -9.33 -10.68
C TYR A 461 -1.37 -10.27 -11.84
N ILE A 462 -1.41 -11.58 -11.60
CA ILE A 462 -0.81 -12.59 -12.48
C ILE A 462 -1.84 -13.67 -12.87
N SER A 463 -2.10 -13.85 -14.16
CA SER A 463 -2.99 -14.93 -14.66
C SER A 463 -2.30 -16.32 -14.67
N GLY A 464 -0.98 -16.33 -14.91
CA GLY A 464 -0.21 -17.54 -15.24
C GLY A 464 -0.29 -18.66 -14.18
N GLU A 465 -0.22 -19.92 -14.65
CA GLU A 465 -0.50 -21.13 -13.85
C GLU A 465 0.25 -21.25 -12.50
N ARG A 466 1.39 -20.55 -12.34
CA ARG A 466 2.25 -20.66 -11.16
C ARG A 466 3.26 -19.52 -11.02
N LEU A 467 3.26 -18.86 -9.87
CA LEU A 467 4.41 -18.12 -9.36
C LEU A 467 5.24 -19.02 -8.42
N GLN A 468 6.57 -19.03 -8.56
CA GLN A 468 7.47 -19.68 -7.62
C GLN A 468 8.35 -18.61 -6.96
N ILE A 469 8.40 -18.60 -5.63
CA ILE A 469 9.25 -17.69 -4.86
C ILE A 469 10.40 -18.51 -4.25
N THR A 470 11.63 -18.13 -4.60
CA THR A 470 12.90 -18.79 -4.25
C THR A 470 13.72 -17.94 -3.27
N SER A 471 14.95 -18.36 -2.98
CA SER A 471 15.90 -17.56 -2.20
C SER A 471 16.23 -16.24 -2.88
N ASP A 472 16.81 -15.32 -2.09
CA ASP A 472 17.31 -14.03 -2.55
C ASP A 472 16.19 -13.13 -3.12
N VAL A 473 14.98 -13.28 -2.57
CA VAL A 473 13.80 -12.44 -2.86
C VAL A 473 13.40 -11.62 -1.64
N LEU A 474 13.32 -10.30 -1.82
CA LEU A 474 12.52 -9.40 -1.00
C LEU A 474 11.21 -9.11 -1.75
N VAL A 475 10.09 -9.32 -1.08
CA VAL A 475 8.76 -8.86 -1.54
C VAL A 475 8.31 -7.75 -0.59
N GLY A 476 8.12 -6.56 -1.13
CA GLY A 476 7.54 -5.40 -0.48
C GLY A 476 6.35 -4.90 -1.29
N GLY A 477 5.31 -5.71 -1.40
CA GLY A 477 4.16 -5.47 -2.24
C GLY A 477 3.11 -6.56 -2.12
N PHE A 478 2.01 -6.38 -2.84
CA PHE A 478 0.86 -7.28 -2.84
C PHE A 478 0.83 -8.14 -4.10
N ILE A 479 0.61 -9.44 -3.96
CA ILE A 479 0.66 -10.41 -5.08
C ILE A 479 -0.65 -11.18 -5.18
N TYR A 480 -1.40 -10.94 -6.25
CA TYR A 480 -2.54 -11.72 -6.72
C TYR A 480 -2.09 -12.68 -7.83
N ALA A 481 -2.36 -13.97 -7.67
CA ALA A 481 -2.09 -15.00 -8.67
C ALA A 481 -3.30 -15.92 -8.85
N TYR A 482 -4.17 -15.63 -9.82
CA TYR A 482 -5.37 -16.42 -10.10
C TYR A 482 -5.60 -16.54 -11.61
N PRO A 483 -5.88 -17.74 -12.18
CA PRO A 483 -6.11 -19.03 -11.51
C PRO A 483 -4.83 -19.77 -11.06
N GLY A 484 -3.67 -19.11 -11.14
CA GLY A 484 -2.38 -19.64 -10.72
C GLY A 484 -2.24 -20.00 -9.24
N ARG A 485 -1.10 -20.61 -8.89
CA ARG A 485 -0.72 -20.92 -7.50
C ARG A 485 0.59 -20.26 -7.11
N ILE A 486 0.72 -19.88 -5.84
CA ILE A 486 1.97 -19.36 -5.28
C ILE A 486 2.70 -20.49 -4.55
N GLN A 487 3.94 -20.75 -4.94
CA GLN A 487 4.78 -21.82 -4.37
C GLN A 487 6.06 -21.24 -3.77
N ILE A 488 6.14 -21.18 -2.44
CA ILE A 488 7.31 -20.72 -1.69
C ILE A 488 8.21 -21.92 -1.39
N VAL A 489 9.43 -21.92 -1.91
CA VAL A 489 10.37 -23.07 -1.84
C VAL A 489 11.64 -22.83 -1.02
N ASP A 490 11.95 -21.57 -0.70
CA ASP A 490 13.05 -21.15 0.17
C ASP A 490 12.56 -20.21 1.28
N ASN A 491 13.44 -19.77 2.17
CA ASN A 491 13.08 -18.87 3.27
C ASN A 491 12.90 -17.43 2.76
N VAL A 492 11.69 -16.86 2.91
CA VAL A 492 11.34 -15.53 2.40
C VAL A 492 10.66 -14.69 3.49
N GLU A 493 10.94 -13.39 3.51
CA GLU A 493 10.18 -12.38 4.26
C GLU A 493 9.38 -11.54 3.24
N ILE A 494 8.08 -11.41 3.48
CA ILE A 494 7.13 -10.71 2.61
C ILE A 494 6.53 -9.57 3.42
N PHE A 495 6.57 -8.36 2.87
CA PHE A 495 5.91 -7.18 3.40
C PHE A 495 4.79 -6.83 2.42
N GLY A 496 3.55 -6.72 2.90
CA GLY A 496 2.35 -6.77 2.06
C GLY A 496 1.58 -8.09 2.22
N GLY A 497 0.98 -8.62 1.17
CA GLY A 497 0.04 -9.73 1.26
C GLY A 497 -0.07 -10.59 -0.01
N LEU A 498 -0.61 -11.80 0.14
CA LEU A 498 -0.75 -12.80 -0.92
C LEU A 498 -2.21 -13.19 -1.16
N PHE A 499 -2.62 -13.24 -2.42
CA PHE A 499 -3.88 -13.83 -2.86
C PHE A 499 -3.58 -14.87 -3.97
N ALA A 500 -4.12 -16.09 -3.88
CA ALA A 500 -3.99 -17.07 -4.97
C ALA A 500 -5.12 -18.11 -5.03
N ASN A 501 -5.13 -18.91 -6.10
CA ASN A 501 -5.99 -20.09 -6.18
C ASN A 501 -5.55 -21.20 -5.20
N GLU A 502 -4.24 -21.44 -5.07
CA GLU A 502 -3.62 -22.36 -4.10
C GLU A 502 -2.32 -21.73 -3.59
N ILE A 503 -2.05 -21.83 -2.27
CA ILE A 503 -0.78 -21.39 -1.67
C ILE A 503 -0.05 -22.58 -1.03
N GLN A 504 1.19 -22.80 -1.47
CA GLN A 504 2.04 -23.91 -1.04
C GLN A 504 3.32 -23.38 -0.36
N ILE A 505 3.41 -23.55 0.95
CA ILE A 505 4.56 -23.13 1.78
C ILE A 505 5.43 -24.36 2.06
N THR A 506 6.56 -24.47 1.35
CA THR A 506 7.47 -25.64 1.46
C THR A 506 8.80 -25.34 2.14
N ALA A 507 9.14 -24.06 2.31
CA ALA A 507 10.14 -23.54 3.25
C ALA A 507 9.51 -22.39 4.08
N PRO A 508 10.14 -21.93 5.19
CA PRO A 508 9.50 -20.99 6.10
C PRO A 508 9.22 -19.63 5.46
N VAL A 509 8.11 -19.00 5.83
CA VAL A 509 7.77 -17.63 5.40
C VAL A 509 7.25 -16.81 6.58
N ALA A 510 7.62 -15.53 6.62
CA ALA A 510 6.96 -14.51 7.40
C ALA A 510 6.23 -13.53 6.46
N ILE A 511 4.99 -13.18 6.79
CA ILE A 511 4.21 -12.18 6.05
C ILE A 511 3.82 -11.04 7.00
N HIS A 512 4.39 -9.87 6.73
CA HIS A 512 4.24 -8.62 7.46
C HIS A 512 3.22 -7.76 6.72
N TYR A 513 1.96 -7.89 7.09
CA TYR A 513 0.85 -7.27 6.36
C TYR A 513 0.83 -5.75 6.51
N ASP A 514 0.93 -5.01 5.41
CA ASP A 514 0.73 -3.56 5.44
C ASP A 514 -0.77 -3.25 5.43
N ARG A 515 -1.28 -2.75 6.56
CA ARG A 515 -2.68 -2.32 6.73
C ARG A 515 -3.09 -1.25 5.72
N GLN A 516 -2.16 -0.49 5.16
CA GLN A 516 -2.49 0.62 4.26
C GLN A 516 -3.25 0.18 3.00
N VAL A 517 -3.10 -1.06 2.52
CA VAL A 517 -3.85 -1.52 1.33
C VAL A 517 -5.37 -1.42 1.51
N LEU A 518 -5.85 -1.39 2.76
CA LEU A 518 -7.24 -1.14 3.16
C LEU A 518 -7.68 0.33 3.06
N ARG A 519 -6.97 1.14 2.27
CA ARG A 519 -7.20 2.55 1.97
C ARG A 519 -6.70 2.94 0.58
N SER A 520 -6.39 1.97 -0.28
CA SER A 520 -6.00 2.31 -1.66
C SER A 520 -7.19 2.90 -2.44
N GLY A 521 -8.43 2.70 -1.96
CA GLY A 521 -9.61 3.39 -2.47
C GLY A 521 -9.68 4.90 -2.14
N ASP A 522 -8.96 5.40 -1.12
CA ASP A 522 -8.94 6.83 -0.74
C ASP A 522 -8.54 7.76 -1.92
N VAL A 523 -7.80 7.22 -2.92
CA VAL A 523 -7.38 7.91 -4.16
C VAL A 523 -8.42 7.82 -5.28
N CYS A 524 -9.29 6.82 -5.22
CA CYS A 524 -10.32 6.52 -6.20
C CYS A 524 -11.63 7.26 -5.92
N GLU A 525 -11.86 7.73 -4.68
CA GLU A 525 -12.90 8.71 -4.40
C GLU A 525 -12.63 10.01 -5.17
N ILE A 526 -13.50 10.31 -6.15
CA ILE A 526 -13.56 11.68 -6.69
C ILE A 526 -14.13 12.55 -5.56
N PRO A 527 -13.43 13.62 -5.11
CA PRO A 527 -13.99 14.52 -4.11
C PRO A 527 -15.26 15.15 -4.69
N VAL A 528 -16.41 14.71 -4.20
CA VAL A 528 -17.70 15.31 -4.51
C VAL A 528 -17.71 16.74 -3.98
N VAL A 529 -17.42 17.67 -4.88
CA VAL A 529 -17.65 19.10 -4.66
C VAL A 529 -19.16 19.28 -4.54
N ASP A 530 -19.63 19.24 -3.28
CA ASP A 530 -21.02 19.45 -2.90
C ASP A 530 -21.49 20.78 -3.53
N PRO A 531 -22.43 20.77 -4.51
CA PRO A 531 -22.55 21.82 -5.50
C PRO A 531 -23.28 23.07 -4.95
N ASP A 532 -22.51 23.87 -4.23
CA ASP A 532 -22.88 25.06 -3.43
C ASP A 532 -23.87 24.78 -2.27
N PRO A 533 -23.54 25.19 -1.02
CA PRO A 533 -24.52 25.25 0.05
C PRO A 533 -25.50 26.42 -0.21
N ASP A 534 -26.65 26.10 -0.79
CA ASP A 534 -27.81 26.95 -1.13
C ASP A 534 -27.60 28.48 -0.94
N PRO A 535 -27.31 29.23 -2.02
CA PRO A 535 -26.92 30.62 -1.92
C PRO A 535 -28.04 31.59 -1.55
N ASP A 536 -29.31 31.17 -1.42
CA ASP A 536 -30.40 32.05 -0.96
C ASP A 536 -31.28 31.46 0.17
N PRO A 537 -30.86 31.58 1.44
CA PRO A 537 -31.68 31.24 2.61
C PRO A 537 -32.90 32.17 2.82
N ALA A 538 -33.35 32.89 1.78
CA ALA A 538 -34.52 33.75 1.76
C ALA A 538 -35.46 33.54 0.55
N ASP A 539 -35.26 32.55 -0.33
CA ASP A 539 -36.30 32.16 -1.32
C ASP A 539 -37.32 31.19 -0.68
N PRO A 540 -38.61 31.57 -0.52
CA PRO A 540 -39.61 30.70 0.07
C PRO A 540 -40.24 29.80 -0.99
N ASP A 541 -39.75 28.55 -1.07
CA ASP A 541 -40.32 27.41 -1.81
C ASP A 541 -41.81 27.59 -2.19
N PRO A 542 -42.12 27.77 -3.49
CA PRO A 542 -43.48 28.03 -3.95
C PRO A 542 -44.38 26.79 -3.95
N ASP A 543 -43.82 25.57 -3.88
CA ASP A 543 -44.54 24.30 -3.97
C ASP A 543 -44.93 23.72 -2.60
N ALA A 544 -44.54 24.39 -1.50
CA ALA A 544 -44.96 24.13 -0.13
C ALA A 544 -46.47 24.38 0.16
N GLY A 545 -47.38 24.14 -0.79
CA GLY A 545 -48.82 24.12 -0.50
C GLY A 545 -49.83 24.07 -1.65
N ASP A 546 -50.07 22.89 -2.24
CA ASP A 546 -51.43 22.54 -2.71
C ASP A 546 -52.07 21.41 -1.89
N THR A 547 -53.31 21.65 -1.48
CA THR A 547 -54.18 20.67 -0.81
C THR A 547 -55.07 20.02 -1.87
N GLY A 548 -54.47 19.09 -2.62
CA GLY A 548 -54.91 18.70 -3.95
C GLY A 548 -56.39 18.30 -4.10
N THR A 549 -56.94 18.65 -5.26
CA THR A 549 -58.22 18.11 -5.75
C THR A 549 -58.06 16.66 -6.20
N PRO A 550 -58.90 15.72 -5.75
CA PRO A 550 -58.81 14.31 -6.17
C PRO A 550 -59.37 14.15 -7.59
N GLY A 551 -58.49 14.06 -8.59
CA GLY A 551 -58.88 13.92 -9.99
C GLY A 551 -57.79 13.30 -10.86
N ASP A 552 -56.58 13.86 -10.81
CA ASP A 552 -55.51 13.55 -11.75
C ASP A 552 -54.52 12.54 -11.16
N VAL A 553 -54.17 11.54 -11.95
CA VAL A 553 -53.21 10.48 -11.61
C VAL A 553 -52.02 10.66 -12.54
N ASP A 554 -50.96 11.27 -12.03
CA ASP A 554 -49.68 11.33 -12.75
C ASP A 554 -48.97 9.98 -12.62
N PRO A 555 -48.61 9.29 -13.72
CA PRO A 555 -48.18 7.89 -13.67
C PRO A 555 -46.65 7.71 -13.60
N GLN A 556 -45.93 8.58 -12.90
CA GLN A 556 -44.55 8.31 -12.48
C GLN A 556 -44.22 9.05 -11.18
N PRO A 557 -43.78 8.36 -10.10
CA PRO A 557 -42.70 8.90 -9.30
C PRO A 557 -41.42 8.81 -10.13
N ASP A 558 -40.55 9.81 -10.04
CA ASP A 558 -39.18 9.65 -10.48
C ASP A 558 -38.49 8.73 -9.48
N ALA A 559 -38.40 7.47 -9.90
CA ALA A 559 -37.72 6.42 -9.19
C ALA A 559 -36.28 6.42 -9.70
N ASP A 560 -35.42 7.14 -9.00
CA ASP A 560 -33.98 6.96 -9.08
C ASP A 560 -33.67 5.55 -8.56
N THR A 561 -33.79 4.58 -9.46
CA THR A 561 -33.48 3.17 -9.26
C THR A 561 -32.41 2.75 -10.24
N ASP A 562 -31.27 3.41 -10.17
CA ASP A 562 -30.04 2.64 -9.98
C ASP A 562 -29.72 2.67 -8.48
N PRO A 563 -30.15 1.65 -7.71
CA PRO A 563 -29.36 1.27 -6.56
C PRO A 563 -28.08 0.64 -7.13
N GLU A 564 -26.99 1.40 -7.11
CA GLU A 564 -25.68 0.75 -7.05
C GLU A 564 -25.74 -0.27 -5.90
N PRO A 565 -25.20 -1.49 -6.10
CA PRO A 565 -25.30 -2.52 -5.08
C PRO A 565 -24.45 -2.09 -3.89
N GLU A 566 -25.10 -1.47 -2.88
CA GLU A 566 -24.45 -1.08 -1.62
C GLU A 566 -23.54 -2.23 -1.16
N PRO A 567 -22.27 -1.93 -0.83
CA PRO A 567 -21.26 -2.96 -0.65
C PRO A 567 -21.74 -3.96 0.40
N VAL A 568 -21.58 -5.25 0.11
CA VAL A 568 -22.20 -6.36 0.87
C VAL A 568 -21.76 -6.35 2.34
N CYS A 569 -20.68 -5.63 2.64
CA CYS A 569 -20.17 -5.27 3.94
C CYS A 569 -19.43 -3.92 3.85
N SER A 570 -19.29 -3.24 4.98
CA SER A 570 -18.55 -1.98 5.17
C SER A 570 -17.03 -2.16 5.15
N SER A 571 -16.31 -1.14 4.64
CA SER A 571 -14.84 -1.12 4.49
C SER A 571 -14.13 -0.63 5.77
N LEU A 572 -13.02 0.12 5.67
CA LEU A 572 -12.29 0.66 6.83
C LEU A 572 -12.85 2.04 7.23
N ASP A 573 -12.83 2.39 8.52
CA ASP A 573 -13.42 3.62 9.12
C ASP A 573 -14.95 3.78 8.93
N ASP A 574 -15.57 2.86 8.21
CA ASP A 574 -16.98 2.86 7.86
C ASP A 574 -17.88 2.48 9.06
N ALA A 575 -19.10 3.01 9.12
CA ALA A 575 -19.93 3.00 10.33
C ALA A 575 -20.73 1.69 10.52
N CYS A 576 -20.58 1.04 11.68
CA CYS A 576 -21.10 -0.31 11.94
C CYS A 576 -21.87 -0.44 13.26
N SER A 577 -22.64 -1.54 13.38
CA SER A 577 -23.42 -1.89 14.58
C SER A 577 -23.05 -3.26 15.18
N GLU A 578 -22.69 -4.23 14.34
CA GLU A 578 -22.13 -5.53 14.72
C GLU A 578 -21.08 -6.01 13.69
N SER A 579 -20.20 -6.93 14.07
CA SER A 579 -19.05 -7.33 13.22
C SER A 579 -19.42 -8.06 11.93
N SER A 580 -20.70 -8.39 11.72
CA SER A 580 -21.23 -8.88 10.44
C SER A 580 -21.54 -7.76 9.44
N ASP A 581 -21.55 -6.50 9.88
CA ASP A 581 -21.66 -5.33 9.01
C ASP A 581 -20.31 -5.08 8.29
N CYS A 582 -19.18 -5.46 8.91
CA CYS A 582 -17.83 -5.20 8.40
C CYS A 582 -17.29 -6.29 7.46
N CYS A 583 -16.48 -5.89 6.48
CA CYS A 583 -15.85 -6.80 5.55
C CYS A 583 -14.72 -7.61 6.20
N ALA A 584 -14.91 -8.93 6.30
CA ALA A 584 -13.92 -9.84 6.86
C ALA A 584 -12.54 -9.67 6.17
N PRO A 585 -11.43 -9.58 6.93
CA PRO A 585 -11.28 -9.91 8.34
C PRO A 585 -11.52 -8.74 9.33
N LEU A 586 -12.14 -7.63 8.90
CA LEU A 586 -12.50 -6.54 9.79
C LEU A 586 -13.64 -6.94 10.75
N THR A 587 -13.76 -6.20 11.85
CA THR A 587 -14.82 -6.33 12.86
C THR A 587 -15.27 -4.96 13.34
N CYS A 588 -16.48 -4.88 13.89
CA CYS A 588 -17.03 -3.63 14.38
C CYS A 588 -16.47 -3.26 15.75
N GLU A 589 -15.65 -2.22 15.82
CA GLU A 589 -15.04 -1.69 17.04
C GLU A 589 -15.45 -0.24 17.28
N GLN A 590 -15.97 0.05 18.48
CA GLN A 590 -16.47 1.38 18.89
C GLN A 590 -17.55 2.02 17.99
N GLY A 591 -18.05 1.31 16.98
CA GLY A 591 -19.01 1.81 15.98
C GLY A 591 -18.40 2.03 14.58
N PHE A 592 -17.13 1.64 14.37
CA PHE A 592 -16.45 1.68 13.08
C PHE A 592 -15.79 0.34 12.74
N CYS A 593 -15.64 0.04 11.46
CA CYS A 593 -15.01 -1.18 11.00
C CYS A 593 -13.47 -1.08 11.08
N GLY A 594 -12.85 -2.04 11.79
CA GLY A 594 -11.42 -2.06 12.08
C GLY A 594 -10.83 -3.46 12.22
N ALA A 595 -9.53 -3.56 12.46
CA ALA A 595 -8.83 -4.84 12.51
C ALA A 595 -9.25 -5.69 13.73
N ALA A 596 -9.62 -6.96 13.49
CA ALA A 596 -10.16 -7.90 14.48
C ALA A 596 -9.26 -8.27 15.68
N VAL A 597 -8.07 -7.67 15.80
CA VAL A 597 -7.13 -7.93 16.90
C VAL A 597 -6.37 -6.65 17.23
N CYS A 598 -6.59 -6.14 18.44
CA CYS A 598 -6.03 -4.89 18.93
C CYS A 598 -5.70 -4.97 20.43
N ASN A 599 -4.82 -4.07 20.88
CA ASN A 599 -4.39 -3.91 22.27
C ASN A 599 -5.27 -2.87 22.99
N ASN A 600 -5.63 -3.17 24.24
CA ASN A 600 -6.47 -2.28 25.06
C ASN A 600 -5.64 -1.14 25.65
N VAL A 601 -6.31 -0.08 26.10
CA VAL A 601 -5.67 1.05 26.81
C VAL A 601 -4.85 0.55 28.01
N GLY A 602 -3.54 0.85 28.00
CA GLY A 602 -2.57 0.39 28.99
C GLY A 602 -1.76 -0.86 28.59
N GLU A 603 -2.09 -1.52 27.48
CA GLU A 603 -1.31 -2.60 26.88
C GLU A 603 -0.26 -2.04 25.90
N SER A 604 0.73 -2.86 25.53
CA SER A 604 1.86 -2.44 24.69
C SER A 604 1.49 -2.37 23.21
N CYS A 605 1.99 -1.35 22.51
CA CYS A 605 1.80 -1.18 21.07
C CYS A 605 3.11 -0.79 20.36
N VAL A 606 3.15 -1.05 19.06
CA VAL A 606 4.21 -0.57 18.17
C VAL A 606 3.65 0.57 17.30
N TYR A 607 2.44 0.39 16.78
CA TYR A 607 1.66 1.32 15.97
C TYR A 607 0.36 1.73 16.68
N SER A 608 -0.22 2.86 16.29
CA SER A 608 -1.55 3.30 16.76
C SER A 608 -2.66 2.41 16.21
N SER A 609 -2.47 1.86 15.01
CA SER A 609 -3.26 0.77 14.44
C SER A 609 -3.18 -0.57 15.20
N ASP A 610 -2.27 -0.73 16.17
CA ASP A 610 -2.28 -1.87 17.11
C ASP A 610 -3.20 -1.64 18.31
N CYS A 611 -3.79 -0.44 18.49
CA CYS A 611 -4.59 -0.07 19.64
C CYS A 611 -6.07 0.03 19.29
N CYS A 612 -6.95 -0.56 20.11
CA CYS A 612 -8.41 -0.48 19.89
C CYS A 612 -8.94 0.96 20.01
N SER A 613 -8.12 1.89 20.54
CA SER A 613 -8.37 3.32 20.67
C SER A 613 -7.80 4.17 19.53
N GLY A 614 -7.14 3.55 18.54
CA GLY A 614 -6.47 4.26 17.44
C GLY A 614 -5.27 5.12 17.84
N LEU A 615 -4.71 4.96 19.06
CA LEU A 615 -3.64 5.82 19.59
C LEU A 615 -2.60 5.07 20.42
N CYS A 616 -1.35 5.06 19.93
CA CYS A 616 -0.18 4.51 20.62
C CYS A 616 0.77 5.60 21.13
N ALA A 617 0.89 5.75 22.46
CA ALA A 617 1.80 6.71 23.09
C ALA A 617 3.25 6.19 23.09
N ARG A 618 3.96 6.40 21.97
CA ARG A 618 5.35 5.96 21.80
C ARG A 618 6.32 6.77 22.67
N ASN A 619 7.25 6.07 23.34
CA ASN A 619 8.39 6.64 24.07
C ASN A 619 9.66 5.84 23.72
N SER A 620 10.84 6.32 24.13
CA SER A 620 12.14 5.64 23.90
C SER A 620 12.33 4.29 24.62
N GLY A 621 11.28 3.75 25.23
CA GLY A 621 11.21 2.40 25.80
C GLY A 621 10.07 1.53 25.26
N GLY A 622 9.41 1.95 24.17
CA GLY A 622 8.23 1.29 23.59
C GLY A 622 6.97 2.16 23.62
N GLY A 623 5.89 1.67 22.99
CA GLY A 623 4.57 2.30 23.00
C GLY A 623 3.59 1.66 23.98
N VAL A 624 2.60 2.44 24.44
CA VAL A 624 1.47 1.99 25.25
C VAL A 624 0.19 2.60 24.69
N CYS A 625 -0.88 1.81 24.55
CA CYS A 625 -2.16 2.31 24.05
C CYS A 625 -2.81 3.30 25.03
N ILE A 626 -3.30 4.43 24.52
CA ILE A 626 -3.94 5.49 25.32
C ILE A 626 -5.34 5.82 24.81
N VAL A 627 -6.12 6.53 25.61
CA VAL A 627 -7.35 7.20 25.12
C VAL A 627 -6.98 8.51 24.40
N PRO A 628 -7.85 9.00 23.50
CA PRO A 628 -7.84 10.39 23.03
C PRO A 628 -7.99 11.43 24.15
#